data_AF-A0A951CWD6-F1
#
_entry.id   AF-A0A951CWD6-F1
#
_cell.length_a   1.000
_cell.length_b   1.000
_cell.length_c   1.000
_cell.angle_alpha   90.00
_cell.angle_beta   90.00
_cell.angle_gamma   90.00
#
_symmetry.space_group_name_H-M   'P 1'
#
loop_
_entity.id
_entity.type
_entity.pdbx_description
1 polymer ?
#
loop_
_entity_poly.entity_id
_entity_poly.type
_entity_poly.pdbx_seq_one_letter_code
_entity_poly.pdbx_strand_id
1 'polypeptide(L)' 'TTGNEIMALFARLHKQGNTIVLVTHEHDIAMHAHRVIHIRDGKVERDERVR' A
#
# COMPACT_ATOMS: atom_id res chain seq x y z
N THR A 1 -16.32 -6.45 0.89
CA THR A 1 -15.62 -7.50 1.66
C THR A 1 -14.54 -6.87 2.52
N THR A 2 -14.09 -7.57 3.55
CA THR A 2 -13.21 -7.14 4.66
C THR A 2 -11.98 -6.32 4.24
N GLY A 3 -11.44 -6.51 3.03
CA GLY A 3 -10.32 -5.72 2.50
C GLY A 3 -10.58 -4.21 2.48
N ASN A 4 -11.77 -3.77 2.03
CA ASN A 4 -12.10 -2.35 1.98
C ASN A 4 -12.20 -1.71 3.38
N GLU A 5 -12.69 -2.46 4.37
CA GLU A 5 -12.78 -1.99 5.75
C GLU A 5 -11.39 -1.85 6.39
N ILE A 6 -10.50 -2.81 6.13
CA ILE A 6 -9.10 -2.75 6.56
C ILE A 6 -8.37 -1.56 5.90
N MET A 7 -8.56 -1.35 4.60
CA MET A 7 -7.97 -0.20 3.91
C MET A 7 -8.49 1.13 4.46
N ALA A 8 -9.78 1.22 4.82
CA ALA A 8 -10.34 2.39 5.48
C ALA A 8 -9.73 2.64 6.87
N LEU A 9 -9.46 1.58 7.64
CA LEU A 9 -8.73 1.67 8.91
C LEU A 9 -7.31 2.19 8.71
N PHE A 10 -6.57 1.64 7.75
CA PHE A 10 -5.20 2.10 7.44
C PHE A 10 -5.16 3.54 6.98
N ALA A 11 -6.12 3.96 6.15
CA ALA A 11 -6.24 5.37 5.75
C ALA A 11 -6.46 6.29 6.95
N ARG A 12 -7.27 5.88 7.93
CA ARG A 12 -7.47 6.65 9.17
C ARG A 12 -6.20 6.73 10.01
N LEU A 13 -5.50 5.62 10.21
CA LEU A 13 -4.25 5.58 10.99
C LEU A 13 -3.15 6.42 10.33
N HIS A 14 -3.06 6.38 9.00
CA HIS A 14 -2.13 7.21 8.26
C HIS A 14 -2.44 8.71 8.40
N LYS A 15 -3.73 9.09 8.34
CA LYS A 15 -4.16 10.47 8.63
C LYS A 15 -3.83 10.94 10.05
N GLN A 16 -3.64 10.01 11.00
CA GLN A 16 -3.21 10.32 12.37
C GLN A 16 -1.67 10.44 12.50
N GLY A 17 -0.92 10.33 11.40
CA GLY A 17 0.54 10.49 11.37
C GLY A 17 1.33 9.18 11.37
N ASN A 18 0.68 8.02 11.35
CA ASN A 18 1.37 6.73 11.32
C ASN A 18 1.85 6.40 9.90
N THR A 19 3.13 6.04 9.74
CA THR A 19 3.59 5.48 8.45
C THR A 19 3.19 4.02 8.36
N ILE A 20 2.48 3.64 7.30
CA ILE A 20 2.01 2.28 7.07
C ILE A 20 2.79 1.67 5.90
N VAL A 21 3.33 0.47 6.10
CA VAL A 21 3.91 -0.36 5.03
C VAL A 21 3.08 -1.65 4.94
N LEU A 22 2.51 -1.89 3.76
CA LEU A 22 1.69 -3.06 3.48
C LEU A 22 2.32 -3.86 2.34
N VAL A 23 2.48 -5.17 2.53
CA VAL A 23 2.92 -6.09 1.49
C VAL A 23 1.71 -6.87 0.99
N THR A 24 1.46 -6.82 -0.32
CA THR A 24 0.36 -7.53 -0.95
C THR A 24 0.78 -8.03 -2.34
N HIS A 25 0.14 -9.10 -2.80
CA HIS A 25 0.22 -9.58 -4.18
C HIS A 25 -0.99 -9.11 -5.02
N GLU A 26 -1.99 -8.51 -4.38
CA GLU A 26 -3.21 -8.01 -5.01
C GLU A 26 -2.99 -6.56 -5.50
N HIS A 27 -3.12 -6.34 -6.81
CA HIS A 27 -2.81 -5.04 -7.42
C HIS A 27 -3.80 -3.95 -7.01
N ASP A 28 -5.09 -4.26 -6.91
CA ASP A 28 -6.13 -3.35 -6.46
C ASP A 28 -5.88 -2.83 -5.03
N ILE A 29 -5.41 -3.68 -4.12
CA ILE A 29 -5.00 -3.26 -2.77
C ILE A 29 -3.79 -2.33 -2.83
N ALA A 30 -2.78 -2.64 -3.64
CA ALA A 30 -1.60 -1.78 -3.80
C ALA A 30 -1.96 -0.37 -4.30
N MET A 31 -2.95 -0.27 -5.20
CA MET A 31 -3.42 1.00 -5.77
C MET A 31 -4.13 1.93 -4.76
N HIS A 32 -4.41 1.47 -3.54
CA HIS A 32 -4.91 2.31 -2.46
C HIS A 32 -3.80 3.06 -1.70
N ALA A 33 -2.52 2.69 -1.90
CA ALA A 33 -1.38 3.35 -1.28
C ALA A 33 -0.94 4.61 -2.04
N HIS A 34 -0.22 5.52 -1.38
CA HIS A 34 0.38 6.70 -2.03
C HIS A 34 1.69 6.38 -2.78
N ARG A 35 2.31 5.24 -2.46
CA ARG A 35 3.55 4.78 -3.09
C ARG A 35 3.52 3.27 -3.20
N VAL A 36 3.91 2.75 -4.35
CA VAL A 36 4.00 1.33 -4.64
C VAL A 36 5.43 1.01 -5.04
N ILE A 37 6.02 0.03 -4.35
CA ILE A 37 7.36 -0.47 -4.63
C ILE A 37 7.22 -1.93 -5.06
N HIS A 38 7.61 -2.24 -6.29
CA HIS A 38 7.68 -3.61 -6.78
C HIS A 38 9.05 -4.19 -6.49
N ILE A 39 9.08 -5.36 -5.85
CA ILE A 39 10.31 -6.10 -5.56
C ILE A 39 10.34 -7.35 -6.44
N ARG A 40 11.50 -7.61 -7.07
CA ARG A 40 11.79 -8.85 -7.80
C ARG A 40 13.22 -9.27 -7.49
N ASP A 41 13.42 -10.55 -7.18
CA ASP A 41 14.75 -11.14 -6.91
C ASP A 41 15.57 -10.36 -5.87
N GLY A 42 14.91 -9.88 -4.81
CA GLY A 42 15.54 -9.10 -3.74
C GLY A 42 15.92 -7.67 -4.12
N LYS A 43 15.52 -7.18 -5.30
CA LYS A 43 15.81 -5.84 -5.79
C LYS A 43 14.52 -5.05 -6.02
N VAL A 44 14.60 -3.72 -5.90
CA VAL A 44 13.53 -2.82 -6.33
C VAL A 44 13.49 -2.82 -7.86
N GLU A 45 12.39 -3.33 -8.41
CA GLU A 45 12.14 -3.34 -9.86
C GLU A 45 11.48 -2.02 -10.30
N ARG A 46 10.48 -1.54 -9.55
CA ARG A 46 9.78 -0.28 -9.79
C ARG A 46 9.46 0.43 -8.48
N ASP A 47 9.42 1.75 -8.54
CA ASP A 47 9.09 2.63 -7.42
C ASP A 47 8.26 3.80 -7.95
N GLU A 48 6.99 3.83 -7.59
CA GLU A 48 5.99 4.71 -8.18
C GLU A 48 5.18 5.40 -7.09
N ARG A 49 4.94 6.71 -7.25
CA ARG A 49 3.95 7.43 -6.44
C ARG A 49 2.59 7.29 -7.10
N VAL A 50 1.67 6.66 -6.39
CA VAL A 50 0.31 6.41 -6.84
C VAL A 50 -0.57 7.46 -6.17
N ARG A 51 -0.58 8.65 -6.79
CA ARG A 51 -1.26 9.89 -6.33
C ARG A 51 -0.60 10.62 -5.16
#